data_AF-A0A640VMN8-F1
#
_entry.id   AF-A0A640VMN8-F1
#
_cell.length_a   1.000
_cell.length_b   1.000
_cell.length_c   1.000
_cell.angle_alpha   90.00
_cell.angle_beta   90.00
_cell.angle_gamma   90.00
#
_symmetry.space_group_name_H-M   'P 1'
#
loop_
_entity.id
_entity.type
_entity.pdbx_description
1 polymer ?
#
loop_
_entity_poly.entity_id
_entity_poly.type
_entity_poly.pdbx_seq_one_letter_code
_entity_poly.pdbx_strand_id
1 'polypeptide(L)' 'MAGHVRVGLEDNLYLKCGVLTQNEQLVTQAADIIDTLGGAVMSPEETRDLLGFERS' A
#
# COMPACT_ATOMS: atom_id res chain seq x y z
N MET A 1 -16.34 -0.59 -7.05
CA MET A 1 -15.08 -0.39 -7.81
C MET A 1 -13.99 -1.11 -7.05
N ALA A 2 -13.13 -1.87 -7.74
CA ALA A 2 -11.93 -2.49 -7.19
C ALA A 2 -10.72 -1.94 -7.95
N GLY A 3 -9.71 -1.43 -7.24
CA GLY A 3 -8.52 -0.80 -7.81
C GLY A 3 -7.34 -0.87 -6.85
N HIS A 4 -6.17 -0.41 -7.31
CA HIS A 4 -4.93 -0.40 -6.51
C HIS A 4 -4.80 0.89 -5.68
N VAL A 5 -4.00 0.83 -4.61
CA VAL A 5 -3.83 1.92 -3.65
C VAL A 5 -2.37 2.37 -3.61
N ARG A 6 -2.13 3.67 -3.40
CA ARG A 6 -0.82 4.27 -3.15
C ARG A 6 -0.81 4.94 -1.78
N VAL A 7 0.26 4.73 -1.02
CA VAL A 7 0.53 5.40 0.26
C VAL A 7 2.03 5.71 0.37
N GLY A 8 2.36 6.72 1.18
CA GLY A 8 3.73 7.07 1.51
C GLY A 8 3.86 8.50 1.99
N LEU A 9 5.02 8.83 2.56
CA LEU A 9 5.36 10.18 3.00
C LEU A 9 5.43 11.19 1.86
N GLU A 10 5.59 10.71 0.61
CA GLU A 10 5.42 11.53 -0.61
C GLU A 10 4.03 12.18 -0.67
N ASP A 11 3.01 11.44 -0.22
CA ASP A 11 1.61 11.84 -0.28
C ASP A 11 1.10 12.43 1.03
N ASN A 12 1.57 11.92 2.18
CA ASN A 12 1.05 12.29 3.49
C ASN A 12 2.06 12.10 4.64
N LEU A 13 2.26 13.15 5.44
CA LEU A 13 3.19 13.14 6.58
C LEU A 13 2.57 12.63 7.90
N TYR A 14 1.27 12.35 7.93
CA TYR A 14 0.53 12.10 9.17
C TYR A 14 -0.21 10.76 9.17
N LEU A 15 -0.11 9.99 10.26
CA LEU A 15 -0.92 8.78 10.47
C LEU A 15 -2.38 9.12 10.83
N LYS A 16 -2.53 10.20 11.59
CA LYS A 16 -3.79 10.85 11.96
C LYS A 16 -3.50 12.32 12.22
N CYS A 17 -4.53 13.15 12.30
CA CYS A 17 -4.38 14.58 12.52
C CYS A 17 -3.41 14.89 13.67
N GLY A 18 -2.29 15.55 13.34
CA GLY A 18 -1.25 15.95 14.31
C GLY A 18 -0.27 14.86 14.75
N VAL A 19 -0.36 13.64 14.21
CA VAL A 19 0.58 12.54 14.54
C VAL A 19 1.39 12.18 13.31
N LEU A 20 2.68 12.53 13.35
CA LEU A 20 3.63 12.19 12.28
C LEU A 20 3.79 10.68 12.15
N THR A 21 4.25 10.26 10.97
CA THR A 21 4.35 8.85 10.63
C THR A 21 5.62 8.52 9.85
N GLN A 22 5.82 7.23 9.61
CA GLN A 22 6.85 6.69 8.73
C GLN A 22 6.18 5.83 7.65
N ASN A 23 6.89 5.58 6.54
CA ASN A 23 6.33 4.85 5.41
C ASN A 23 5.81 3.45 5.79
N GLU A 24 6.52 2.72 6.64
CA GLU A 24 6.12 1.39 7.09
C GLU A 24 4.78 1.42 7.84
N GLN A 25 4.51 2.48 8.62
CA GLN A 25 3.25 2.61 9.36
C GLN A 25 2.07 2.88 8.42
N LEU A 26 2.29 3.69 7.37
CA LEU A 26 1.29 3.93 6.32
C LEU A 26 1.00 2.65 5.53
N VAL A 27 2.04 1.87 5.20
CA VAL A 27 1.90 0.59 4.51
C VAL A 27 1.15 -0.42 5.37
N THR A 28 1.50 -0.55 6.65
CA THR A 28 0.79 -1.45 7.59
C THR A 28 -0.69 -1.08 7.70
N GLN A 29 -1.01 0.20 7.92
CA GLN A 29 -2.41 0.64 8.00
C GLN A 29 -3.18 0.37 6.71
N ALA A 30 -2.57 0.61 5.55
CA ALA A 30 -3.21 0.31 4.27
C ALA A 30 -3.45 -1.19 4.08
N ALA A 31 -2.49 -2.03 4.45
CA ALA A 31 -2.63 -3.49 4.40
C ALA A 31 -3.75 -3.99 5.30
N ASP A 32 -3.85 -3.48 6.53
CA ASP A 32 -4.90 -3.85 7.49
C ASP A 32 -6.31 -3.49 6.96
N ILE A 33 -6.45 -2.33 6.32
CA ILE A 33 -7.71 -1.91 5.69
C ILE A 33 -8.06 -2.83 4.52
N ILE A 34 -7.10 -3.16 3.67
CA ILE A 34 -7.30 -4.07 2.52
C ILE A 34 -7.78 -5.44 3.01
N ASP A 35 -7.12 -6.00 4.03
CA ASP A 35 -7.48 -7.30 4.62
C ASP A 35 -8.90 -7.26 5.23
N THR A 36 -9.22 -6.21 5.98
CA THR A 36 -10.57 -6.00 6.56
C THR A 36 -11.66 -5.94 5.51
N LEU A 37 -11.35 -5.44 4.31
CA LEU A 37 -12.27 -5.36 3.17
C LEU A 37 -12.31 -6.65 2.33
N GLY A 38 -11.56 -7.69 2.73
CA GLY A 38 -11.47 -8.98 2.02
C GLY A 38 -10.54 -8.97 0.80
N GLY A 39 -9.69 -7.96 0.67
CA GLY A 39 -8.63 -7.92 -0.33
C GLY A 39 -7.34 -8.59 0.15
N ALA A 40 -6.33 -8.62 -0.72
CA ALA A 40 -5.00 -9.13 -0.39
C ALA A 40 -3.91 -8.20 -0.96
N VAL A 41 -2.79 -8.10 -0.24
CA VAL A 41 -1.62 -7.36 -0.71
C VAL A 41 -0.78 -8.28 -1.58
N MET A 42 -0.52 -7.84 -2.81
CA MET A 42 0.32 -8.58 -3.77
C MET A 42 1.79 -8.48 -3.40
N SER A 43 2.51 -9.58 -3.60
CA SER A 43 3.96 -9.61 -3.62
C SER A 43 4.52 -8.81 -4.81
N PRO A 44 5.81 -8.42 -4.78
CA PRO A 44 6.45 -7.80 -5.93
C PRO A 44 6.46 -8.68 -7.19
N GLU A 45 6.48 -10.01 -7.03
CA GLU A 45 6.42 -10.95 -8.15
C GLU A 45 5.07 -10.92 -8.84
N GLU A 46 3.98 -11.12 -8.08
CA GLU A 46 2.63 -11.04 -8.61
C GLU A 46 2.34 -9.67 -9.25
N THR A 47 2.87 -8.59 -8.65
CA THR A 47 2.73 -7.24 -9.18
C THR A 47 3.40 -7.10 -10.55
N ARG A 48 4.59 -7.67 -10.73
CA ARG A 48 5.29 -7.66 -12.03
C ARG A 48 4.54 -8.48 -13.07
N ASP A 49 4.06 -9.66 -12.70
CA ASP A 49 3.30 -10.52 -13.62
C ASP A 49 2.01 -9.83 -14.08
N LEU A 50 1.32 -9.14 -13.16
CA LEU A 50 0.12 -8.37 -13.47
C LEU A 50 0.40 -7.16 -14.38
N LEU A 51 1.53 -6.47 -14.17
CA LEU A 51 1.89 -5.25 -14.91
C LEU A 51 2.73 -5.52 -16.17
N GLY A 52 3.19 -6.75 -16.40
CA GLY A 52 4.05 -7.12 -17.52
C GLY A 52 5.49 -6.61 -17.41
N PHE A 53 6.05 -6.55 -16.19
CA PHE A 53 7.44 -6.10 -15.97
C PHE A 53 8.41 -7.28 -15.88
N GLU A 54 9.52 -7.20 -16.62
CA GLU A 54 10.63 -8.17 -16.49
C GLU A 54 11.46 -7.89 -15.23
N ARG A 55 12.08 -8.94 -14.66
CA ARG A 55 12.96 -8.80 -13.49
C ARG A 55 14.28 -8.12 -13.90
N SER A 56 14.62 -7.00 -13.25
CA SER A 56 15.95 -6.37 -13.30
C SER A 56 16.90 -6.98 -12.27
#